data_AF-A0AAW2CT05-F1
#
_entry.id   AF-A0AAW2CT05-F1
#
_cell.length_a   1.000
_cell.length_b   1.000
_cell.length_c   1.000
_cell.angle_alpha   90.00
_cell.angle_beta   90.00
_cell.angle_gamma   90.00
#
_symmetry.space_group_name_H-M   'P 1'
#
loop_
_entity.id
_entity.type
_entity.pdbx_description
1 polymer ?
#
loop_
_entity_poly.entity_id
_entity_poly.type
_entity_poly.pdbx_seq_one_letter_code
_entity_poly.pdbx_strand_id
1 'polypeptide(L)'
;MSSHMFRQLCTTLHTQYGYNGTKGICLEESVAMTLVVLGHASGNRIVQDRFQHSGETVHRHVATVVTLLATVMAADIIQPADRTFRNVLEHIQHSSRYWPHFKGCIGAIDGVHVSVAVPVDEQHLYKGRKGTTTTNCMCACDFDMKFTFACVGWEGSTHDTRIFLNCLNNESDNFLKPLAGKYYLVNSRYPMKRGFPAPYKGERAHEINDVERSRYAQGTYGHSERGHYDATANVISILDEAEMKEVRDNITASICRMPPS
;
A
#
# COMPACT_ATOMS: atom_id res chain seq x y z
N MET A 1 -1.01 -21.47 2.16
CA MET A 1 -0.08 -21.37 1.01
C MET A 1 0.12 -22.76 0.42
N SER A 2 0.18 -22.90 -0.90
CA SER A 2 0.44 -24.21 -1.53
C SER A 2 1.92 -24.61 -1.37
N SER A 3 2.20 -25.92 -1.39
CA SER A 3 3.57 -26.43 -1.26
C SER A 3 4.50 -25.94 -2.36
N HIS A 4 3.98 -25.72 -3.58
CA HIS A 4 4.74 -25.15 -4.68
C HIS A 4 5.21 -23.71 -4.35
N MET A 5 4.28 -22.85 -3.93
CA MET A 5 4.61 -21.46 -3.59
C MET A 5 5.58 -21.37 -2.41
N PHE A 6 5.45 -22.25 -1.43
CA PHE A 6 6.39 -22.34 -0.31
C PHE A 6 7.81 -22.64 -0.80
N ARG A 7 7.97 -23.66 -1.66
CA ARG A 7 9.28 -24.03 -2.22
C ARG A 7 9.85 -22.91 -3.07
N GLN A 8 9.02 -22.26 -3.88
CA GLN A 8 9.44 -21.13 -4.69
C GLN A 8 9.94 -19.97 -3.82
N LEU A 9 9.24 -19.63 -2.74
CA LEU A 9 9.71 -18.63 -1.77
C LEU A 9 11.08 -19.03 -1.19
N CYS A 10 11.23 -20.29 -0.77
CA CYS A 10 12.49 -20.79 -0.22
C CYS A 10 13.63 -20.71 -1.24
N THR A 11 13.38 -21.14 -2.48
CA THR A 11 14.35 -21.04 -3.59
C THR A 11 14.72 -19.59 -3.87
N THR A 12 13.76 -18.66 -3.88
CA THR A 12 14.02 -17.23 -4.06
C THR A 12 14.90 -16.68 -2.94
N LEU A 13 14.57 -16.98 -1.67
CA LEU A 13 15.37 -16.55 -0.51
C LEU A 13 16.80 -17.09 -0.55
N HIS A 14 16.98 -18.32 -1.02
CA HIS A 14 18.29 -18.93 -1.19
C HIS A 14 19.09 -18.30 -2.33
N THR A 15 18.50 -18.24 -3.53
CA THR A 15 19.22 -17.90 -4.77
C THR A 15 19.39 -16.41 -4.98
N GLN A 16 18.39 -15.60 -4.67
CA GLN A 16 18.41 -14.15 -4.91
C GLN A 16 18.88 -13.38 -3.68
N TYR A 17 18.55 -13.88 -2.48
CA TYR A 17 18.82 -13.17 -1.22
C TYR A 17 19.89 -13.83 -0.34
N GLY A 18 20.46 -14.98 -0.76
CA GLY A 18 21.58 -15.63 -0.08
C GLY A 18 21.27 -16.21 1.30
N TYR A 19 20.00 -16.30 1.70
CA TYR A 19 19.61 -16.86 2.98
C TYR A 19 19.68 -18.39 2.94
N ASN A 20 20.33 -19.01 3.92
CA ASN A 20 20.57 -20.46 3.96
C ASN A 20 20.09 -21.14 5.25
N GLY A 21 19.43 -20.38 6.14
CA GLY A 21 19.24 -20.82 7.52
C GLY A 21 20.54 -20.74 8.33
N THR A 22 20.62 -21.53 9.39
CA THR A 22 21.80 -21.64 10.26
C THR A 22 22.26 -23.10 10.36
N LYS A 23 23.38 -23.35 11.06
CA LYS A 23 23.87 -24.72 11.27
C LYS A 23 22.88 -25.64 11.99
N GLY A 24 21.96 -25.08 12.78
CA GLY A 24 21.00 -25.85 13.59
C GLY A 24 19.58 -25.90 13.04
N ILE A 25 19.21 -25.00 12.13
CA ILE A 25 17.86 -24.91 11.57
C ILE A 25 17.97 -24.54 10.10
N CYS A 26 17.35 -25.35 9.23
CA CYS A 26 17.39 -25.10 7.80
C CYS A 26 16.57 -23.87 7.40
N LEU A 27 16.77 -23.42 6.16
CA LEU A 27 16.02 -22.32 5.57
C LEU A 27 14.51 -22.58 5.65
N GLU A 28 14.07 -23.74 5.19
CA GLU A 28 12.66 -24.10 5.08
C GLU A 28 11.97 -24.06 6.44
N GLU A 29 12.63 -24.58 7.47
CA GLU A 29 12.08 -24.57 8.83
C GLU A 29 12.01 -23.15 9.40
N SER A 30 13.03 -22.32 9.16
CA SER A 30 13.03 -20.90 9.56
C SER A 30 11.89 -20.12 8.89
N VAL A 31 11.69 -20.34 7.59
CA VAL A 31 10.61 -19.73 6.81
C VAL A 31 9.25 -20.26 7.26
N ALA A 32 9.12 -21.56 7.53
CA ALA A 32 7.89 -22.17 8.01
C ALA A 32 7.47 -21.62 9.38
N MET A 33 8.40 -21.52 10.34
CA MET A 33 8.14 -20.87 11.65
C MET A 33 7.62 -19.45 11.44
N THR A 34 8.28 -18.67 10.58
CA THR A 34 7.91 -17.28 10.29
C THR A 34 6.53 -17.17 9.68
N LEU A 35 6.19 -18.02 8.71
CA LEU A 35 4.88 -18.02 8.06
C LEU A 35 3.76 -18.45 9.02
N VAL A 36 4.04 -19.34 9.97
CA VAL A 36 3.07 -19.68 11.02
C VAL A 36 2.81 -18.49 11.94
N VAL A 37 3.86 -17.77 12.34
CA VAL A 37 3.70 -16.53 13.12
C VAL A 37 2.89 -15.49 12.35
N LEU A 38 3.29 -15.18 11.12
CA LEU A 38 2.66 -14.12 10.33
C LEU A 38 1.24 -14.47 9.85
N GLY A 39 1.03 -15.72 9.43
CA GLY A 39 -0.25 -16.16 8.83
C GLY A 39 -1.36 -16.42 9.85
N HIS A 40 -1.00 -16.74 11.10
CA HIS A 40 -1.97 -17.08 12.14
C HIS A 40 -1.88 -16.16 13.36
N ALA A 41 -1.05 -15.12 13.32
CA ALA A 41 -0.69 -14.31 14.50
C ALA A 41 -0.34 -15.19 15.72
N SER A 42 0.32 -16.33 15.45
CA SER A 42 0.58 -17.32 16.49
C SER A 42 1.60 -16.80 17.48
N GLY A 43 1.26 -16.89 18.77
CA GLY A 43 2.18 -16.56 19.84
C GLY A 43 3.40 -17.48 19.82
N ASN A 44 4.54 -16.97 20.28
CA ASN A 44 5.82 -17.68 20.29
C ASN A 44 5.70 -19.10 20.90
N ARG A 45 4.94 -19.25 22.00
CA ARG A 45 4.71 -20.54 22.65
C ARG A 45 4.08 -21.62 21.75
N ILE A 46 3.18 -21.23 20.86
CA ILE A 46 2.53 -22.17 19.91
C ILE A 46 3.56 -22.68 18.90
N VAL A 47 4.46 -21.80 18.46
CA VAL A 47 5.51 -22.15 17.50
C VAL A 47 6.59 -23.02 18.16
N GLN A 48 6.93 -22.74 19.43
CA GLN A 48 7.81 -23.61 20.23
C GLN A 48 7.27 -25.05 20.29
N ASP A 49 5.98 -25.21 20.63
CA ASP A 49 5.34 -26.51 20.71
C ASP A 49 5.28 -27.21 19.33
N ARG A 50 4.98 -26.47 18.26
CA ARG A 50 4.86 -27.05 16.92
C ARG A 50 6.19 -27.50 16.32
N PHE A 51 7.25 -26.73 16.52
CA PHE A 51 8.56 -26.96 15.91
C PHE A 51 9.60 -27.52 16.90
N GLN A 52 9.23 -27.70 18.16
CA GLN A 52 10.08 -28.28 19.22
C GLN A 52 11.40 -27.53 19.43
N HIS A 53 11.34 -26.19 19.35
CA HIS A 53 12.47 -25.30 19.62
C HIS A 53 12.21 -24.38 20.80
N SER A 54 13.29 -23.89 21.41
CA SER A 54 13.18 -22.89 22.48
C SER A 54 12.59 -21.57 21.96
N GLY A 55 11.97 -20.80 22.84
CA GLY A 55 11.38 -19.50 22.47
C GLY A 55 12.40 -18.49 21.96
N GLU A 56 13.64 -18.55 22.46
CA GLU A 56 14.76 -17.76 21.92
C GLU A 56 15.01 -18.10 20.46
N THR A 57 15.08 -19.40 20.16
CA THR A 57 15.43 -19.87 18.83
C THR A 57 14.33 -19.56 17.83
N VAL A 58 13.07 -19.77 18.21
CA VAL A 58 11.91 -19.32 17.44
C VAL A 58 12.00 -17.81 17.17
N HIS A 59 12.19 -17.00 18.21
CA HIS A 59 12.23 -15.54 18.07
C HIS A 59 13.35 -15.09 17.14
N ARG A 60 14.57 -15.60 17.31
CA ARG A 60 15.74 -15.24 16.51
C ARG A 60 15.54 -15.57 15.04
N HIS A 61 15.03 -16.76 14.73
CA HIS A 61 14.79 -17.17 13.34
C HIS A 61 13.65 -16.38 12.70
N VAL A 62 12.54 -16.20 13.42
CA VAL A 62 11.41 -15.38 12.95
C VAL A 62 11.85 -13.94 12.70
N ALA A 63 12.58 -13.32 13.63
CA ALA A 63 13.08 -11.97 13.48
C ALA A 63 14.00 -11.85 12.26
N THR A 64 14.93 -12.79 12.07
CA THR A 64 15.86 -12.80 10.92
C THR A 64 15.10 -12.84 9.59
N VAL A 65 14.14 -13.76 9.45
CA VAL A 65 13.38 -13.91 8.21
C VAL A 65 12.45 -12.71 8.00
N VAL A 66 11.77 -12.21 9.04
CA VAL A 66 10.93 -11.01 8.94
C VAL A 66 11.76 -9.81 8.49
N THR A 67 12.93 -9.58 9.08
CA THR A 67 13.83 -8.51 8.65
C THR A 67 14.20 -8.67 7.18
N LEU A 68 14.64 -9.87 6.75
CA LEU A 68 14.97 -10.12 5.36
C LEU A 68 13.79 -9.84 4.41
N LEU A 69 12.60 -10.31 4.75
CA LEU A 69 11.38 -10.09 3.97
C LEU A 69 11.02 -8.60 3.89
N ALA A 70 11.05 -7.90 5.03
CA ALA A 70 10.55 -6.53 5.14
C ALA A 70 11.55 -5.47 4.64
N THR A 71 12.86 -5.72 4.73
CA THR A 71 13.88 -4.71 4.39
C THR A 71 14.58 -4.96 3.06
N VAL A 72 14.67 -6.21 2.62
CA VAL A 72 15.39 -6.56 1.39
C VAL A 72 14.40 -6.98 0.30
N MET A 73 13.66 -8.05 0.54
CA MET A 73 12.76 -8.60 -0.48
C MET A 73 11.58 -7.67 -0.80
N ALA A 74 11.05 -6.97 0.20
CA ALA A 74 9.98 -5.99 -0.02
C ALA A 74 10.41 -4.84 -0.94
N ALA A 75 11.66 -4.37 -0.86
CA ALA A 75 12.15 -3.30 -1.72
C ALA A 75 12.20 -3.71 -3.20
N ASP A 76 12.48 -4.99 -3.48
CA ASP A 76 12.52 -5.53 -4.84
C ASP A 76 11.13 -5.84 -5.40
N ILE A 77 10.17 -6.20 -4.53
CA ILE A 77 8.83 -6.64 -4.96
C ILE A 77 7.83 -5.49 -4.96
N ILE A 78 7.87 -4.61 -3.96
CA ILE A 78 6.96 -3.47 -3.80
C ILE A 78 7.53 -2.28 -4.57
N GLN A 79 7.49 -2.39 -5.89
CA GLN A 79 7.83 -1.32 -6.82
C GLN A 79 7.02 -1.48 -8.11
N PRO A 80 6.78 -0.41 -8.88
CA PRO A 80 6.12 -0.53 -10.17
C PRO A 80 6.92 -1.41 -11.14
N ALA A 81 6.23 -2.29 -11.85
CA ALA A 81 6.83 -3.09 -12.93
C ALA A 81 7.42 -2.21 -14.05
N ASP A 82 6.77 -1.09 -14.36
CA ASP A 82 7.28 -0.03 -15.24
C ASP A 82 7.47 1.27 -14.46
N ARG A 83 8.73 1.60 -14.12
CA ARG A 83 9.09 2.84 -13.41
C ARG A 83 8.88 4.11 -14.25
N THR A 84 8.71 3.98 -15.57
CA THR A 84 8.46 5.11 -16.48
C THR A 84 6.96 5.39 -16.67
N PHE A 85 6.10 4.46 -16.22
CA PHE A 85 4.65 4.53 -16.35
C PHE A 85 4.17 4.81 -17.78
N ARG A 86 4.94 4.43 -18.81
CA ARG A 86 4.64 4.82 -20.20
C ARG A 86 3.43 4.07 -20.70
N ASN A 87 3.39 2.77 -20.43
CA ASN A 87 2.35 1.87 -20.91
C ASN A 87 1.13 1.95 -19.98
N VAL A 88 -0.07 2.02 -20.58
CA VAL A 88 -1.32 1.79 -19.86
C VAL A 88 -1.64 0.30 -19.95
N LEU A 89 -2.12 -0.31 -18.86
CA LEU A 89 -2.49 -1.72 -18.84
C LEU A 89 -3.55 -2.02 -19.91
N GLU A 90 -3.38 -3.13 -20.64
CA GLU A 90 -4.20 -3.51 -21.79
C GLU A 90 -5.69 -3.60 -21.41
N HIS A 91 -6.01 -4.21 -20.28
CA HIS A 91 -7.38 -4.33 -19.79
C HIS A 91 -8.03 -2.97 -19.44
N ILE A 92 -7.24 -1.94 -19.14
CA ILE A 92 -7.74 -0.56 -18.96
C ILE A 92 -7.99 0.09 -20.31
N GLN A 93 -7.07 -0.06 -21.28
CA GLN A 93 -7.21 0.50 -22.62
C GLN A 93 -8.44 -0.03 -23.37
N HIS A 94 -8.76 -1.31 -23.18
CA HIS A 94 -9.89 -1.98 -23.85
C HIS A 94 -11.21 -1.95 -23.06
N SER A 95 -11.21 -1.39 -21.85
CA SER A 95 -12.43 -1.26 -21.05
C SER A 95 -13.18 0.01 -21.41
N SER A 96 -14.44 -0.12 -21.87
CA SER A 96 -15.31 1.04 -22.10
C SER A 96 -15.70 1.78 -20.81
N ARG A 97 -15.57 1.13 -19.65
CA ARG A 97 -15.79 1.74 -18.33
C ARG A 97 -14.62 2.64 -17.94
N TYR A 98 -13.39 2.23 -18.24
CA TYR A 98 -12.19 2.92 -17.77
C TYR A 98 -11.55 3.81 -18.83
N TRP A 99 -11.66 3.47 -20.11
CA TRP A 99 -11.14 4.28 -21.20
C TRP A 99 -12.18 5.27 -21.73
N PRO A 100 -11.83 6.54 -22.02
CA PRO A 100 -10.50 7.17 -21.90
C PRO A 100 -10.24 7.81 -20.52
N HIS A 101 -11.14 7.66 -19.55
CA HIS A 101 -11.13 8.37 -18.29
C HIS A 101 -9.85 8.14 -17.48
N PHE A 102 -9.31 6.93 -17.43
CA PHE A 102 -8.08 6.60 -16.70
C PHE A 102 -6.82 6.71 -17.57
N LYS A 103 -6.87 7.44 -18.69
CA LYS A 103 -5.70 7.66 -19.54
C LYS A 103 -4.63 8.41 -18.75
N GLY A 104 -3.53 7.71 -18.46
CA GLY A 104 -2.41 8.26 -17.69
C GLY A 104 -2.49 8.01 -16.17
N CYS A 105 -3.56 7.36 -15.69
CA CYS A 105 -3.61 6.92 -14.31
C CYS A 105 -2.57 5.82 -14.07
N ILE A 106 -1.79 5.98 -13.00
CA ILE A 106 -0.80 4.99 -12.56
C ILE A 106 -1.45 3.98 -11.62
N GLY A 107 -2.35 4.45 -10.75
CA GLY A 107 -2.93 3.67 -9.68
C GLY A 107 -3.57 4.55 -8.61
N ALA A 108 -3.79 4.00 -7.43
CA ALA A 108 -4.42 4.68 -6.31
C ALA A 108 -3.53 4.66 -5.05
N ILE A 109 -3.66 5.71 -4.24
CA ILE A 109 -2.99 5.86 -2.94
C ILE A 109 -4.05 6.00 -1.85
N ASP A 110 -3.90 5.22 -0.78
CA ASP A 110 -4.71 5.36 0.42
C ASP A 110 -3.92 5.11 1.71
N GLY A 111 -4.47 5.62 2.80
CA GLY A 111 -4.01 5.39 4.16
C GLY A 111 -4.68 4.15 4.76
N VAL A 112 -3.90 3.36 5.50
CA VAL A 112 -4.33 2.10 6.13
C VAL A 112 -3.89 2.09 7.57
N HIS A 113 -4.82 1.78 8.47
CA HIS A 113 -4.50 1.58 9.88
C HIS A 113 -4.41 0.11 10.20
N VAL A 114 -3.25 -0.33 10.70
CA VAL A 114 -2.99 -1.70 11.13
C VAL A 114 -2.98 -1.74 12.65
N SER A 115 -3.82 -2.59 13.25
CA SER A 115 -3.89 -2.74 14.70
C SER A 115 -2.53 -3.17 15.28
N VAL A 116 -2.12 -2.53 16.38
CA VAL A 116 -0.89 -2.87 17.08
C VAL A 116 -1.12 -2.90 18.60
N ALA A 117 -0.40 -3.78 19.26
CA ALA A 117 -0.28 -3.78 20.71
C ALA A 117 0.99 -2.98 21.09
N VAL A 118 0.82 -1.93 21.88
CA VAL A 118 1.90 -1.05 22.34
C VAL A 118 1.82 -0.85 23.86
N PRO A 119 2.95 -0.55 24.54
CA PRO A 119 2.97 -0.23 25.97
C PRO A 119 1.98 0.88 26.34
N VAL A 120 1.43 0.81 27.55
CA VAL A 120 0.34 1.70 28.02
C VAL A 120 0.69 3.17 27.92
N ASP A 121 1.93 3.50 28.29
CA ASP A 121 2.53 4.83 28.24
C ASP A 121 2.67 5.39 26.81
N GLU A 122 2.83 4.53 25.81
CA GLU A 122 2.93 4.93 24.40
C GLU A 122 1.59 4.94 23.65
N GLN A 123 0.53 4.33 24.20
CA GLN A 123 -0.75 4.18 23.50
C GLN A 123 -1.33 5.48 22.96
N HIS A 124 -1.06 6.62 23.62
CA HIS A 124 -1.55 7.93 23.20
C HIS A 124 -1.07 8.33 21.79
N LEU A 125 0.12 7.89 21.37
CA LEU A 125 0.66 8.13 20.03
C LEU A 125 -0.03 7.27 18.97
N TYR A 126 -0.40 6.05 19.32
CA TYR A 126 -0.96 5.07 18.39
C TYR A 126 -2.49 5.07 18.34
N LYS A 127 -3.16 5.75 19.27
CA LYS A 127 -4.63 5.87 19.29
C LYS A 127 -5.11 6.87 18.24
N GLY A 128 -5.68 6.33 17.16
CA GLY A 128 -6.35 7.13 16.14
C GLY A 128 -7.79 7.51 16.54
N ARG A 129 -8.53 8.07 15.58
CA ARG A 129 -9.93 8.54 15.76
C ARG A 129 -10.89 7.47 16.30
N LYS A 130 -10.62 6.19 16.06
CA LYS A 130 -11.46 5.05 16.50
C LYS A 130 -11.13 4.58 17.93
N GLY A 131 -10.18 5.21 18.62
CA GLY A 131 -9.80 4.87 20.00
C GLY A 131 -8.94 3.61 20.15
N THR A 132 -8.78 2.83 19.08
CA THR A 132 -7.89 1.66 19.01
C THR A 132 -6.46 2.07 18.65
N THR A 133 -5.48 1.35 19.19
CA THR A 133 -4.05 1.54 18.87
C THR A 133 -3.74 0.94 17.51
N THR A 134 -3.19 1.75 16.61
CA THR A 134 -2.87 1.37 15.24
C THR A 134 -1.54 1.98 14.83
N THR A 135 -0.85 1.36 13.87
CA THR A 135 0.14 2.05 13.04
C THR A 135 -0.54 2.51 11.76
N ASN A 136 -0.16 3.67 11.26
CA ASN A 136 -0.64 4.20 9.99
C ASN A 136 0.38 3.87 8.89
N CYS A 137 -0.14 3.43 7.75
CA CYS A 137 0.61 3.09 6.56
C CYS A 137 0.01 3.85 5.37
N MET A 138 0.83 4.40 4.50
CA MET A 138 0.38 4.89 3.19
C MET A 138 0.84 3.92 2.12
N CYS A 139 -0.11 3.41 1.32
CA CYS A 139 0.20 2.46 0.26
C CYS A 139 -0.25 3.00 -1.10
N ALA A 140 0.52 2.71 -2.14
CA ALA A 140 0.10 2.87 -3.53
C ALA A 140 -0.11 1.49 -4.17
N CYS A 141 -1.13 1.37 -5.01
CA CYS A 141 -1.42 0.16 -5.77
C CYS A 141 -1.72 0.46 -7.23
N ASP A 142 -1.39 -0.47 -8.12
CA ASP A 142 -1.78 -0.42 -9.53
C ASP A 142 -3.18 -1.03 -9.77
N PHE A 143 -3.63 -1.07 -11.02
CA PHE A 143 -4.94 -1.64 -11.39
C PHE A 143 -5.01 -3.17 -11.26
N ASP A 144 -3.87 -3.86 -11.15
CA ASP A 144 -3.82 -5.30 -10.83
C ASP A 144 -3.92 -5.55 -9.31
N MET A 145 -4.18 -4.50 -8.53
CA MET A 145 -4.25 -4.52 -7.07
C MET A 145 -2.91 -4.91 -6.41
N LYS A 146 -1.79 -4.71 -7.10
CA LYS A 146 -0.45 -4.96 -6.56
C LYS A 146 0.07 -3.70 -5.89
N PHE A 147 0.66 -3.84 -4.71
CA PHE A 147 1.36 -2.73 -4.07
C PHE A 147 2.57 -2.34 -4.90
N THR A 148 2.65 -1.06 -5.22
CA THR A 148 3.77 -0.45 -5.94
C THR A 148 4.58 0.48 -5.05
N PHE A 149 4.05 0.82 -3.89
CA PHE A 149 4.75 1.54 -2.84
C PHE A 149 4.06 1.31 -1.48
N ALA A 150 4.83 1.25 -0.40
CA ALA A 150 4.30 1.21 0.95
C ALA A 150 5.23 1.99 1.91
N CYS A 151 4.70 3.01 2.56
CA CYS A 151 5.32 3.68 3.69
C CYS A 151 4.62 3.21 4.96
N VAL A 152 5.36 2.52 5.85
CA VAL A 152 4.80 1.84 7.01
C VAL A 152 5.44 2.34 8.31
N GLY A 153 4.76 2.11 9.43
CA GLY A 153 5.34 2.32 10.77
C GLY A 153 5.09 3.71 11.37
N TRP A 154 4.21 4.53 10.79
CA TRP A 154 3.80 5.78 11.42
C TRP A 154 2.84 5.53 12.58
N GLU A 155 2.80 6.45 13.53
CA GLU A 155 1.89 6.35 14.65
C GLU A 155 0.43 6.49 14.18
N GLY A 156 -0.49 5.75 14.78
CA GLY A 156 -1.90 5.75 14.40
C GLY A 156 -2.64 7.07 14.61
N SER A 157 -2.08 7.99 15.39
CA SER A 157 -2.59 9.37 15.50
C SER A 157 -2.11 10.28 14.35
N THR A 158 -1.09 9.86 13.59
CA THR A 158 -0.53 10.65 12.50
C THR A 158 -1.53 10.76 11.35
N HIS A 159 -1.77 12.00 10.90
CA HIS A 159 -2.67 12.29 9.79
C HIS A 159 -2.10 11.81 8.45
N ASP A 160 -2.94 11.19 7.61
CA ASP A 160 -2.55 10.65 6.29
C ASP A 160 -1.79 11.67 5.43
N THR A 161 -2.25 12.93 5.45
CA THR A 161 -1.60 14.05 4.74
C THR A 161 -0.13 14.24 5.14
N ARG A 162 0.21 14.06 6.42
CA ARG A 162 1.59 14.22 6.91
C ARG A 162 2.49 13.14 6.34
N ILE A 163 2.03 11.89 6.33
CA ILE A 163 2.75 10.75 5.76
C ILE A 163 2.97 10.98 4.27
N PHE A 164 1.91 11.34 3.54
CA PHE A 164 1.98 11.63 2.11
C PHE A 164 2.98 12.73 1.77
N LEU A 165 2.94 13.87 2.48
CA LEU A 165 3.89 14.94 2.24
C LEU A 165 5.32 14.55 2.61
N ASN A 166 5.52 13.70 3.63
CA ASN A 166 6.83 13.16 3.97
C ASN A 166 7.37 12.30 2.82
N CYS A 167 6.60 11.33 2.32
CA CYS A 167 7.01 10.48 1.19
C CYS A 167 7.27 11.27 -0.10
N LEU A 168 6.54 12.37 -0.34
CA LEU A 168 6.80 13.23 -1.48
C LEU A 168 8.10 14.03 -1.36
N ASN A 169 8.55 14.32 -0.15
CA ASN A 169 9.72 15.17 0.07
C ASN A 169 10.98 14.37 0.42
N ASN A 170 10.83 13.11 0.80
CA ASN A 170 11.92 12.23 1.16
C ASN A 170 12.35 11.37 -0.04
N GLU A 171 13.49 11.69 -0.64
CA GLU A 171 14.02 10.93 -1.78
C GLU A 171 14.47 9.50 -1.40
N SER A 172 14.76 9.26 -0.11
CA SER A 172 15.17 7.93 0.35
C SER A 172 14.03 6.90 0.38
N ASP A 173 12.77 7.35 0.33
CA ASP A 173 11.62 6.46 0.33
C ASP A 173 11.42 5.78 -1.05
N ASN A 174 12.17 6.15 -2.08
CA ASN A 174 12.03 5.61 -3.45
C ASN A 174 10.60 5.76 -4.05
N PHE A 175 9.77 6.64 -3.50
CA PHE A 175 8.44 6.91 -4.04
C PHE A 175 8.54 7.55 -5.44
N LEU A 176 8.01 6.86 -6.45
CA LEU A 176 8.02 7.34 -7.83
C LEU A 176 6.90 8.36 -8.07
N LYS A 177 7.28 9.63 -8.13
CA LYS A 177 6.38 10.73 -8.48
C LYS A 177 5.89 10.59 -9.92
N PRO A 178 4.62 10.95 -10.21
CA PRO A 178 4.10 10.95 -11.56
C PRO A 178 4.89 11.85 -12.51
N LEU A 179 5.16 11.34 -13.72
CA LEU A 179 5.69 12.14 -14.82
C LEU A 179 4.59 13.02 -15.43
N ALA A 180 4.97 13.95 -16.31
CA ALA A 180 4.00 14.78 -17.03
C ALA A 180 2.96 13.92 -17.78
N GLY A 181 1.67 14.25 -17.60
CA GLY A 181 0.56 13.49 -18.17
C GLY A 181 0.23 12.19 -17.43
N LYS A 182 0.85 11.92 -16.26
CA LYS A 182 0.56 10.78 -15.39
C LYS A 182 0.08 11.25 -14.02
N TYR A 183 -0.69 10.42 -13.32
CA TYR A 183 -1.22 10.74 -11.99
C TYR A 183 -1.55 9.51 -11.15
N TYR A 184 -1.53 9.66 -9.82
CA TYR A 184 -2.14 8.74 -8.85
C TYR A 184 -3.45 9.31 -8.34
N LEU A 185 -4.46 8.46 -8.20
CA LEU A 185 -5.70 8.82 -7.51
C LEU A 185 -5.45 8.79 -6.01
N VAL A 186 -5.94 9.78 -5.27
CA VAL A 186 -5.74 9.84 -3.82
C VAL A 186 -7.08 9.95 -3.10
N ASN A 187 -7.17 9.41 -1.89
CA ASN A 187 -8.33 9.64 -1.02
C ASN A 187 -8.60 11.14 -0.80
N SER A 188 -9.84 11.50 -0.58
CA SER A 188 -10.32 12.87 -0.33
C SER A 188 -9.75 13.52 0.96
N ARG A 189 -9.02 12.74 1.76
CA ARG A 189 -8.24 13.18 2.93
C ARG A 189 -6.85 13.73 2.56
N TYR A 190 -6.38 13.46 1.35
CA TYR A 190 -5.13 14.00 0.84
C TYR A 190 -5.33 15.36 0.17
N PRO A 191 -4.31 16.23 0.21
CA PRO A 191 -4.38 17.51 -0.45
C PRO A 191 -4.38 17.32 -1.97
N MET A 192 -5.25 18.06 -2.64
CA MET A 192 -5.28 18.14 -4.10
C MET A 192 -3.95 18.74 -4.60
N LYS A 193 -3.18 17.98 -5.38
CA LYS A 193 -1.86 18.39 -5.90
C LYS A 193 -1.68 17.91 -7.34
N ARG A 194 -0.84 18.60 -8.11
CA ARG A 194 -0.45 18.15 -9.46
C ARG A 194 0.06 16.71 -9.41
N GLY A 195 -0.53 15.84 -10.24
CA GLY A 195 -0.24 14.40 -10.28
C GLY A 195 -0.99 13.57 -9.22
N PHE A 196 -1.79 14.21 -8.35
CA PHE A 196 -2.50 13.56 -7.24
C PHE A 196 -3.95 14.10 -7.12
N PRO A 197 -4.82 13.87 -8.11
CA PRO A 197 -6.22 14.25 -8.02
C PRO A 197 -6.96 13.45 -6.94
N ALA A 198 -7.71 14.16 -6.10
CA ALA A 198 -8.65 13.58 -5.14
C ALA A 198 -10.10 13.58 -5.70
N PRO A 199 -10.98 12.66 -5.29
CA PRO A 199 -12.38 12.67 -5.69
C PRO A 199 -13.11 13.92 -5.24
N TYR A 200 -14.14 14.27 -6.00
CA TYR A 200 -15.05 15.34 -5.66
C TYR A 200 -15.89 15.00 -4.41
N LYS A 201 -16.02 15.95 -3.47
CA LYS A 201 -16.75 15.78 -2.20
C LYS A 201 -18.23 16.23 -2.22
N GLY A 202 -18.84 16.43 -3.38
CA GLY A 202 -20.23 16.89 -3.48
C GLY A 202 -21.22 15.77 -3.83
N GLU A 203 -22.46 15.93 -3.38
CA GLU A 203 -23.51 14.90 -3.35
C GLU A 203 -23.97 14.35 -4.71
N ARG A 204 -23.47 14.85 -5.85
CA ARG A 204 -23.88 14.39 -7.18
C ARG A 204 -22.75 14.49 -8.20
N ALA A 205 -21.78 13.58 -8.14
CA ALA A 205 -20.72 13.46 -9.15
C ALA A 205 -21.29 13.29 -10.58
N HIS A 206 -22.50 12.75 -10.70
CA HIS A 206 -23.18 12.43 -11.96
C HIS A 206 -23.89 13.63 -12.62
N GLU A 207 -24.04 14.77 -11.93
CA GLU A 207 -24.83 15.93 -12.41
C GLU A 207 -23.99 17.20 -12.65
N ILE A 208 -22.67 17.14 -12.49
CA ILE A 208 -21.81 18.31 -12.67
C ILE A 208 -21.59 18.57 -14.17
N ASN A 209 -22.17 19.67 -14.66
CA ASN A 209 -21.99 20.16 -16.02
C ASN A 209 -20.56 20.71 -16.24
N ASP A 210 -20.11 20.75 -17.50
CA ASP A 210 -18.71 21.08 -17.85
C ASP A 210 -18.25 22.46 -17.34
N VAL A 211 -19.19 23.38 -17.17
CA VAL A 211 -18.96 24.73 -16.65
C VAL A 211 -18.60 24.70 -15.16
N GLU A 212 -19.28 23.90 -14.35
CA GLU A 212 -18.97 23.73 -12.93
C GLU A 212 -17.68 22.92 -12.72
N ARG A 213 -17.41 21.91 -13.57
CA ARG A 213 -16.13 21.19 -13.60
C ARG A 213 -14.95 22.14 -13.84
N SER A 214 -15.08 23.03 -14.81
CA SER A 214 -14.04 23.99 -15.16
C SER A 214 -13.83 25.03 -14.06
N ARG A 215 -14.88 25.44 -13.33
CA ARG A 215 -14.75 26.37 -12.18
C ARG A 215 -14.08 25.73 -10.97
N TYR A 216 -14.36 24.46 -10.67
CA TYR A 216 -13.69 23.73 -9.59
C TYR A 216 -12.20 23.51 -9.90
N ALA A 217 -11.87 23.16 -11.14
CA ALA A 217 -10.47 23.12 -11.60
C ALA A 217 -9.79 24.49 -11.52
N GLN A 218 -10.49 25.59 -11.87
CA GLN A 218 -9.94 26.95 -11.84
C GLN A 218 -9.78 27.57 -10.44
N GLY A 219 -10.65 27.25 -9.48
CA GLY A 219 -10.57 27.77 -8.11
C GLY A 219 -9.51 27.08 -7.25
N THR A 220 -9.11 25.87 -7.64
CA THR A 220 -8.23 24.99 -6.84
C THR A 220 -6.80 24.95 -7.39
N TYR A 221 -6.60 25.25 -8.68
CA TYR A 221 -5.32 25.27 -9.36
C TYR A 221 -5.01 26.68 -9.89
N GLY A 222 -3.84 27.21 -9.51
CA GLY A 222 -3.41 28.56 -9.89
C GLY A 222 -3.39 28.82 -11.40
N HIS A 223 -3.53 30.09 -11.77
CA HIS A 223 -3.73 30.59 -13.14
C HIS A 223 -2.64 30.21 -14.17
N SER A 224 -1.49 29.67 -13.74
CA SER A 224 -0.32 29.33 -14.56
C SER A 224 -0.35 27.92 -15.17
N GLU A 225 -1.34 27.08 -14.85
CA GLU A 225 -1.33 25.66 -15.21
C GLU A 225 -2.41 25.25 -16.24
N ARG A 226 -3.04 26.22 -16.90
CA ARG A 226 -4.25 26.05 -17.76
C ARG A 226 -4.14 25.08 -18.95
N GLY A 227 -2.94 24.64 -19.37
CA GLY A 227 -2.74 23.94 -20.64
C GLY A 227 -2.74 22.40 -20.59
N HIS A 228 -2.80 21.75 -19.42
CA HIS A 228 -2.58 20.30 -19.30
C HIS A 228 -3.76 19.50 -18.73
N TYR A 229 -4.93 20.12 -18.50
CA TYR A 229 -5.99 19.55 -17.65
C TYR A 229 -7.29 19.13 -18.34
N ASP A 230 -7.29 18.93 -19.65
CA ASP A 230 -8.48 18.43 -20.35
C ASP A 230 -8.80 16.95 -19.99
N ALA A 231 -7.82 16.20 -19.49
CA ALA A 231 -8.00 14.81 -19.05
C ALA A 231 -8.51 14.69 -17.59
N THR A 232 -8.10 15.58 -16.69
CA THR A 232 -8.42 15.50 -15.25
C THR A 232 -9.84 15.94 -14.89
N ALA A 233 -10.47 16.81 -15.69
CA ALA A 233 -11.85 17.25 -15.45
C ALA A 233 -12.86 16.10 -15.55
N ASN A 234 -12.57 15.07 -16.35
CA ASN A 234 -13.42 13.88 -16.49
C ASN A 234 -13.18 12.83 -15.37
N VAL A 235 -11.96 12.75 -14.83
CA VAL A 235 -11.57 11.80 -13.76
C VAL A 235 -12.26 12.13 -12.43
N ILE A 236 -12.43 13.42 -12.14
CA ILE A 236 -13.04 13.93 -10.90
C ILE A 236 -14.52 13.51 -10.76
N SER A 237 -15.17 13.13 -11.87
CA SER A 237 -16.60 12.80 -11.92
C SER A 237 -16.96 11.30 -11.89
N ILE A 238 -15.98 10.38 -11.91
CA ILE A 238 -16.25 8.95 -12.21
C ILE A 238 -15.91 8.01 -11.06
N LEU A 239 -15.02 8.41 -10.15
CA LEU A 239 -14.65 7.57 -9.02
C LEU A 239 -15.57 7.82 -7.83
N ASP A 240 -16.65 7.05 -7.78
CA ASP A 240 -17.48 6.92 -6.59
C ASP A 240 -16.62 6.37 -5.43
N GLU A 241 -16.91 6.84 -4.23
CA GLU A 241 -16.31 6.41 -2.98
C GLU A 241 -16.36 4.88 -2.83
N ALA A 242 -17.32 4.21 -3.49
CA ALA A 242 -17.45 2.76 -3.56
C ALA A 242 -16.27 2.03 -4.23
N GLU A 243 -15.72 2.53 -5.34
CA GLU A 243 -14.58 1.89 -6.02
C GLU A 243 -13.28 2.11 -5.24
N MET A 244 -13.10 3.31 -4.68
CA MET A 244 -11.98 3.57 -3.76
C MET A 244 -12.13 2.81 -2.45
N LYS A 245 -13.36 2.58 -1.99
CA LYS A 245 -13.66 1.69 -0.87
C LYS A 245 -13.30 0.25 -1.22
N GLU A 246 -13.60 -0.24 -2.42
CA GLU A 246 -13.18 -1.58 -2.84
C GLU A 246 -11.65 -1.70 -2.85
N VAL A 247 -10.94 -0.72 -3.40
CA VAL A 247 -9.47 -0.68 -3.38
C VAL A 247 -8.94 -0.65 -1.95
N ARG A 248 -9.48 0.21 -1.08
CA ARG A 248 -9.13 0.28 0.33
C ARG A 248 -9.45 -1.00 1.09
N ASP A 249 -10.60 -1.63 0.82
CA ASP A 249 -11.04 -2.86 1.45
C ASP A 249 -10.16 -4.03 0.98
N ASN A 250 -9.70 -4.03 -0.28
CA ASN A 250 -8.75 -5.00 -0.82
C ASN A 250 -7.33 -4.81 -0.26
N ILE A 251 -6.85 -3.56 -0.13
CA ILE A 251 -5.60 -3.23 0.54
C ILE A 251 -5.65 -3.66 2.02
N THR A 252 -6.74 -3.31 2.70
CA THR A 252 -6.99 -3.70 4.09
C THR A 252 -7.09 -5.22 4.20
N ALA A 253 -7.75 -5.92 3.27
CA ALA A 253 -7.81 -7.38 3.26
C ALA A 253 -6.44 -8.01 2.98
N SER A 254 -5.61 -7.40 2.14
CA SER A 254 -4.24 -7.86 1.89
C SER A 254 -3.34 -7.70 3.11
N ILE A 255 -3.58 -6.69 3.95
CA ILE A 255 -2.77 -6.39 5.14
C ILE A 255 -3.34 -7.10 6.39
N CYS A 256 -4.66 -7.20 6.51
CA CYS A 256 -5.39 -7.61 7.72
C CYS A 256 -5.98 -9.03 7.65
N ARG A 257 -5.63 -9.88 6.67
CA ARG A 257 -5.92 -11.32 6.75
C ARG A 257 -5.12 -11.97 7.88
N MET A 258 -5.55 -11.76 9.12
CA MET A 258 -5.47 -12.77 10.16
C MET A 258 -6.77 -13.59 10.09
N PRO A 259 -6.72 -14.92 10.19
CA PRO A 259 -7.95 -15.70 10.29
C PRO A 259 -8.74 -15.24 11.53
N PRO A 260 -10.09 -15.18 11.46
CA PRO A 260 -10.89 -15.01 12.66
C PRO A 260 -10.54 -16.15 13.63
N SER A 261 -10.29 -15.76 14.88
CA SER A 261 -10.02 -16.65 16.01
C SER A 261 -11.10 -17.70 16.22
#